data_AF-A0A7S3CSD2-F1
#
_entry.id   AF-A0A7S3CSD2-F1
#
_cell.length_a   1.000
_cell.length_b   1.000
_cell.length_c   1.000
_cell.angle_alpha   90.00
_cell.angle_beta   90.00
_cell.angle_gamma   90.00
#
_symmetry.space_group_name_H-M   'P 1'
#
loop_
_entity.id
_entity.type
_entity.pdbx_description
1 polymer ?
#
loop_
_entity_poly.entity_id
_entity_poly.type
_entity_poly.pdbx_seq_one_letter_code
_entity_poly.pdbx_strand_id
1 'polypeptide(L)'
;GADMKTFSLASALALLLVDHGATSLRLTEAPSPNATQATQFIDGKPYHHKVPENYSPGSIWLKDYERQPYDTLMNSLIKDYAKEGKGEDDKPNGKFFLDRKGALAASTPFVKQHMKLKDDKALGEYMEREFNELFDHFDVLGSGWLEVEQMGRLIKSLCHDQTLNIQ
;
A
#
# COMPACT_ATOMS: atom_id res chain seq x y z
N GLY A 1 30.19 1.03 42.08
CA GLY A 1 30.53 0.30 40.84
C GLY A 1 29.53 -0.82 40.68
N ALA A 2 28.93 -0.90 39.50
CA ALA A 2 27.84 -1.80 39.13
C ALA A 2 28.17 -3.30 39.35
N ASP A 3 27.17 -4.15 39.62
CA ASP A 3 26.53 -4.91 38.54
C ASP A 3 25.32 -5.73 39.06
N MET A 4 24.25 -5.68 38.28
CA MET A 4 22.93 -6.24 38.58
C MET A 4 22.67 -7.34 37.56
N LYS A 5 22.55 -8.59 38.00
CA LYS A 5 22.07 -9.71 37.16
C LYS A 5 20.92 -10.41 37.85
N THR A 6 19.71 -10.00 37.49
CA THR A 6 18.45 -10.68 37.78
C THR A 6 18.17 -11.69 36.66
N PHE A 7 17.98 -12.95 37.02
CA PHE A 7 17.16 -13.90 36.27
C PHE A 7 16.07 -14.39 37.22
N SER A 8 14.80 -14.16 36.88
CA SER A 8 13.67 -14.77 37.58
C SER A 8 12.71 -15.35 36.56
N LEU A 9 12.62 -16.68 36.51
CA LEU A 9 11.50 -17.39 35.90
C LEU A 9 10.37 -17.41 36.92
N ALA A 10 9.29 -16.68 36.66
CA ALA A 10 8.03 -16.85 37.37
C ALA A 10 6.98 -17.35 36.38
N SER A 11 6.75 -18.67 36.39
CA SER A 11 5.50 -19.27 35.91
C SER A 11 4.37 -18.80 36.83
N ALA A 12 3.37 -18.12 36.29
CA ALA A 12 2.16 -17.78 37.01
C ALA A 12 1.01 -18.69 36.56
N LEU A 13 0.76 -19.69 37.40
CA LEU A 13 -0.44 -20.52 37.45
C LEU A 13 -1.64 -19.61 37.81
N ALA A 14 -2.61 -19.45 36.92
CA ALA A 14 -3.83 -18.70 37.20
C ALA A 14 -4.99 -19.67 37.49
N LEU A 15 -5.42 -19.63 38.75
CA LEU A 15 -6.50 -20.38 39.38
C LEU A 15 -7.87 -19.96 38.79
N LEU A 16 -8.70 -20.94 38.45
CA LEU A 16 -10.06 -20.77 37.93
C LEU A 16 -11.02 -20.45 39.08
N LEU A 17 -11.68 -19.28 39.03
CA LEU A 17 -12.87 -18.96 39.85
C LEU A 17 -13.95 -18.43 38.91
N VAL A 18 -15.08 -19.14 38.90
CA VAL A 18 -16.29 -18.83 38.13
C VAL A 18 -17.12 -17.83 38.93
N ASP A 19 -17.47 -16.69 38.32
CA ASP A 19 -18.64 -15.91 38.72
C ASP A 19 -19.31 -15.26 37.49
N HIS A 20 -20.64 -15.25 37.49
CA HIS A 20 -21.51 -14.94 36.37
C HIS A 20 -21.76 -13.43 36.29
N GLY A 21 -21.29 -12.79 35.22
CA GLY A 21 -21.66 -11.41 34.91
C GLY A 21 -20.95 -10.94 33.65
N ALA A 22 -21.69 -10.88 32.54
CA ALA A 22 -21.19 -10.46 31.24
C ALA A 22 -20.56 -9.05 31.31
N THR A 23 -19.23 -9.00 31.34
CA THR A 23 -18.43 -7.83 31.01
C THR A 23 -17.43 -8.30 29.96
N SER A 24 -17.54 -7.76 28.74
CA SER A 24 -16.61 -8.02 27.66
C SER A 24 -15.22 -7.57 28.10
N LEU A 25 -14.37 -8.53 28.49
CA LEU A 25 -12.95 -8.32 28.70
C LEU A 25 -12.34 -8.07 27.33
N ARG A 26 -12.22 -6.79 26.98
CA ARG A 26 -11.38 -6.34 25.87
C ARG A 26 -9.94 -6.72 26.25
N LEU A 27 -9.48 -7.88 25.78
CA LEU A 27 -8.05 -8.19 25.74
C LEU A 27 -7.40 -7.03 24.99
N THR A 28 -6.71 -6.17 25.71
CA THR A 28 -5.73 -5.27 25.12
C THR A 28 -4.64 -6.17 24.58
N GLU A 29 -4.72 -6.50 23.29
CA GLU A 29 -3.58 -7.07 22.56
C GLU A 29 -2.38 -6.15 22.81
N ALA A 30 -1.31 -6.72 23.35
CA ALA A 30 -0.04 -6.03 23.38
C ALA A 30 0.30 -5.66 21.93
N PRO A 31 0.82 -4.44 21.65
CA PRO A 31 1.21 -4.09 20.29
C PRO A 31 2.16 -5.16 19.78
N SER A 32 1.78 -5.79 18.67
CA SER A 32 2.64 -6.74 17.97
C SER A 32 4.00 -6.07 17.76
N PRO A 33 5.13 -6.71 18.11
CA PRO A 33 6.46 -6.14 17.90
C PRO A 33 6.81 -5.94 16.41
N ASN A 34 5.90 -6.29 15.50
CA ASN A 34 6.00 -6.07 14.05
C ASN A 34 4.81 -5.25 13.49
N ALA A 35 4.21 -4.35 14.28
CA ALA A 35 3.48 -3.24 13.70
C ALA A 35 4.50 -2.34 12.98
N THR A 36 4.81 -2.67 11.71
CA THR A 36 5.61 -1.82 10.82
C THR A 36 5.00 -0.43 10.88
N GLN A 37 5.69 0.50 11.54
CA GLN A 37 5.21 1.86 11.69
C GLN A 37 4.89 2.42 10.31
N ALA A 38 3.74 3.10 10.17
CA ALA A 38 3.36 3.76 8.93
C ALA A 38 4.55 4.58 8.42
N THR A 39 5.04 4.25 7.23
CA THR A 39 6.22 4.88 6.65
C THR A 39 6.05 6.40 6.69
N GLN A 40 7.06 7.12 7.17
CA GLN A 40 7.02 8.58 7.11
C GLN A 40 7.24 9.01 5.66
N PHE A 41 6.29 9.78 5.12
CA PHE A 41 6.35 10.29 3.75
C PHE A 41 7.06 11.64 3.72
N ILE A 42 7.71 11.94 2.60
CA ILE A 42 8.32 13.26 2.34
C ILE A 42 7.32 14.41 2.55
N ASP A 43 7.86 15.58 2.90
CA ASP A 43 7.23 16.75 3.54
C ASP A 43 6.18 17.51 2.69
N GLY A 44 5.36 16.81 1.90
CA GLY A 44 4.30 17.37 1.07
C GLY A 44 4.79 18.14 -0.18
N LYS A 45 6.08 18.12 -0.47
CA LYS A 45 6.67 18.74 -1.68
C LYS A 45 6.81 17.68 -2.78
N PRO A 46 6.42 17.97 -4.04
CA PRO A 46 6.61 17.05 -5.15
C PRO A 46 8.12 16.85 -5.37
N TYR A 47 8.65 15.74 -4.87
CA TYR A 47 9.95 15.26 -5.29
C TYR A 47 9.76 14.49 -6.60
N HIS A 48 10.54 14.82 -7.62
CA HIS A 48 10.77 13.90 -8.71
C HIS A 48 11.68 12.78 -8.21
N HIS A 49 11.11 11.68 -7.73
CA HIS A 49 11.91 10.45 -7.51
C HIS A 49 12.41 9.95 -8.87
N LYS A 50 13.63 9.41 -8.90
CA LYS A 50 14.09 8.69 -10.09
C LYS A 50 13.34 7.37 -10.13
N VAL A 51 12.53 7.16 -11.19
CA VAL A 51 11.92 5.85 -11.45
C VAL A 51 13.05 4.82 -11.46
N PRO A 52 12.96 3.75 -10.64
CA PRO A 52 13.98 2.69 -10.64
C PRO A 52 14.25 2.17 -12.05
N GLU A 53 15.49 1.81 -12.34
CA GLU A 53 15.92 1.50 -13.72
C GLU A 53 15.12 0.37 -14.37
N ASN A 54 14.69 -0.63 -13.58
CA ASN A 54 13.83 -1.74 -14.03
C ASN A 54 12.39 -1.31 -14.40
N TYR A 55 11.97 -0.11 -14.01
CA TYR A 55 10.68 0.49 -14.37
C TYR A 55 10.84 1.67 -15.33
N SER A 56 12.06 2.03 -15.71
CA SER A 56 12.34 3.15 -16.59
C SER A 56 12.57 2.67 -18.03
N PRO A 57 12.13 3.40 -19.07
CA PRO A 57 12.46 3.11 -20.47
C PRO A 57 13.95 3.26 -20.80
N GLY A 58 14.79 3.60 -19.82
CA GLY A 58 16.18 3.98 -20.01
C GLY A 58 16.32 5.39 -20.60
N SER A 59 17.53 5.72 -21.06
CA SER A 59 17.83 7.01 -21.69
C SER A 59 17.04 7.22 -22.99
N ILE A 60 16.53 8.44 -23.22
CA ILE A 60 15.82 8.82 -24.47
C ILE A 60 16.65 8.61 -25.75
N TRP A 61 17.97 8.50 -25.59
CA TRP A 61 18.95 8.33 -26.66
C TRP A 61 19.28 6.87 -26.99
N LEU A 62 18.75 5.92 -26.22
CA LEU A 62 18.87 4.50 -26.53
C LEU A 62 18.11 4.22 -27.83
N LYS A 63 18.76 3.48 -28.72
CA LYS A 63 18.08 2.97 -29.91
C LYS A 63 17.02 1.96 -29.48
N ASP A 64 15.98 1.75 -30.29
CA ASP A 64 14.85 0.90 -29.90
C ASP A 64 15.25 -0.54 -29.54
N TYR A 65 16.34 -1.05 -30.10
CA TYR A 65 16.88 -2.38 -29.77
C TYR A 65 17.77 -2.41 -28.50
N GLU A 66 18.12 -1.24 -27.96
CA GLU A 66 18.86 -1.09 -26.69
C GLU A 66 17.91 -0.82 -25.52
N ARG A 67 16.64 -0.50 -25.79
CA ARG A 67 15.62 -0.38 -24.76
C ARG A 67 15.35 -1.74 -24.12
N GLN A 68 15.51 -1.80 -22.82
CA GLN A 68 15.04 -2.92 -22.02
C GLN A 68 13.51 -2.84 -21.91
N PRO A 69 12.77 -3.95 -22.06
CA PRO A 69 11.38 -4.01 -21.65
C PRO A 69 11.26 -3.57 -20.18
N TYR A 70 10.29 -2.71 -19.89
CA TYR A 70 10.03 -2.20 -18.55
C TYR A 70 8.54 -2.31 -18.24
N ASP A 71 8.20 -2.38 -16.96
CA ASP A 71 6.80 -2.40 -16.53
C ASP A 71 6.19 -1.00 -16.65
N THR A 72 5.35 -0.83 -17.68
CA THR A 72 4.68 0.41 -18.06
C THR A 72 3.73 0.91 -16.97
N LEU A 73 3.01 0.00 -16.32
CA LEU A 73 2.13 0.30 -15.21
C LEU A 73 2.94 0.85 -14.04
N MET A 74 3.93 0.10 -13.57
CA MET A 74 4.77 0.51 -12.43
C MET A 74 5.47 1.84 -12.70
N ASN A 75 5.96 2.07 -13.93
CA ASN A 75 6.53 3.35 -14.34
C ASN A 75 5.53 4.49 -14.13
N SER A 76 4.33 4.38 -14.71
CA SER A 76 3.30 5.41 -14.62
C SER A 76 2.85 5.67 -13.18
N LEU A 77 2.67 4.62 -12.39
CA LEU A 77 2.27 4.72 -10.99
C LEU A 77 3.32 5.45 -10.15
N ILE A 78 4.57 5.03 -10.28
CA ILE A 78 5.68 5.65 -9.57
C ILE A 78 5.75 7.11 -10.02
N LYS A 79 5.91 7.37 -11.32
CA LYS A 79 6.14 8.70 -11.87
C LYS A 79 5.06 9.72 -11.53
N ASP A 80 3.78 9.35 -11.60
CA ASP A 80 2.68 10.31 -11.61
C ASP A 80 1.85 10.32 -10.31
N TYR A 81 1.90 9.26 -9.49
CA TYR A 81 0.99 9.10 -8.34
C TYR A 81 1.67 8.75 -7.01
N ALA A 82 2.81 8.06 -7.04
CA ALA A 82 3.41 7.51 -5.84
C ALA A 82 4.20 8.53 -5.02
N LYS A 83 4.37 8.22 -3.74
CA LYS A 83 5.27 8.88 -2.80
C LYS A 83 6.28 7.86 -2.28
N GLU A 84 7.54 8.27 -2.21
CA GLU A 84 8.60 7.44 -1.66
C GLU A 84 8.62 7.50 -0.13
N GLY A 85 8.83 6.35 0.49
CA GLY A 85 8.99 6.21 1.92
C GLY A 85 10.36 6.64 2.44
N LYS A 86 10.44 6.95 3.74
CA LYS A 86 11.71 7.19 4.45
C LYS A 86 12.16 5.97 5.26
N GLY A 87 13.47 5.79 5.36
CA GLY A 87 14.12 4.90 6.33
C GLY A 87 14.30 5.57 7.69
N GLU A 88 14.89 4.85 8.65
CA GLU A 88 15.18 5.36 10.00
C GLU A 88 16.11 6.59 10.02
N ASP A 89 16.89 6.78 8.96
CA ASP A 89 17.83 7.88 8.79
C ASP A 89 17.23 9.08 8.01
N ASP A 90 15.90 9.13 7.91
CA ASP A 90 15.11 10.10 7.14
C ASP A 90 15.42 10.15 5.63
N LYS A 91 16.19 9.17 5.11
CA LYS A 91 16.50 9.10 3.68
C LYS A 91 15.46 8.29 2.91
N PRO A 92 15.28 8.56 1.60
CA PRO A 92 14.41 7.74 0.76
C PRO A 92 14.85 6.28 0.77
N ASN A 93 13.89 5.35 0.92
CA ASN A 93 14.16 3.93 1.11
C ASN A 93 13.90 3.06 -0.14
N GLY A 94 13.52 3.67 -1.28
CA GLY A 94 13.21 2.97 -2.52
C GLY A 94 11.85 2.27 -2.54
N LYS A 95 11.00 2.43 -1.51
CA LYS A 95 9.64 1.90 -1.48
C LYS A 95 8.64 2.99 -1.82
N PHE A 96 7.71 2.67 -2.70
CA PHE A 96 6.75 3.62 -3.25
C PHE A 96 5.33 3.24 -2.85
N PHE A 97 4.54 4.24 -2.50
CA PHE A 97 3.19 4.07 -2.01
C PHE A 97 2.24 5.08 -2.65
N LEU A 98 0.97 4.70 -2.83
CA LEU A 98 -0.10 5.62 -3.21
C LEU A 98 -1.02 5.82 -2.01
N ASP A 99 -1.42 7.05 -1.76
CA ASP A 99 -2.57 7.30 -0.88
C ASP A 99 -3.88 6.95 -1.61
N ARG A 100 -4.97 6.91 -0.85
CA ARG A 100 -6.31 6.63 -1.39
C ARG A 100 -6.66 7.47 -2.62
N LYS A 101 -6.33 8.77 -2.61
CA LYS A 101 -6.63 9.67 -3.73
C LYS A 101 -5.80 9.32 -4.96
N GLY A 102 -4.52 9.05 -4.78
CA GLY A 102 -3.62 8.63 -5.85
C GLY A 102 -4.06 7.30 -6.46
N ALA A 103 -4.40 6.31 -5.63
CA ALA A 103 -4.89 5.01 -6.09
C ALA A 103 -6.21 5.11 -6.85
N LEU A 104 -7.13 5.96 -6.41
CA LEU A 104 -8.39 6.24 -7.11
C LEU A 104 -8.12 6.86 -8.50
N ALA A 105 -7.28 7.89 -8.54
CA ALA A 105 -6.95 8.59 -9.78
C ALA A 105 -6.22 7.67 -10.78
N ALA A 106 -5.30 6.84 -10.30
CA ALA A 106 -4.54 5.91 -11.12
C ALA A 106 -5.40 4.77 -11.69
N SER A 107 -6.40 4.28 -10.94
CA SER A 107 -7.25 3.16 -11.36
C SER A 107 -8.41 3.56 -12.27
N THR A 108 -8.95 4.77 -12.12
CA THR A 108 -10.13 5.26 -12.86
C THR A 108 -10.04 5.10 -14.39
N PRO A 109 -8.92 5.44 -15.07
CA PRO A 109 -8.81 5.29 -16.52
C PRO A 109 -8.95 3.85 -17.00
N PHE A 110 -8.37 2.89 -16.27
CA PHE A 110 -8.47 1.47 -16.58
C PHE A 110 -9.91 0.97 -16.44
N VAL A 111 -10.58 1.33 -15.34
CA VAL A 111 -12.00 0.99 -15.13
C VAL A 111 -12.86 1.56 -16.25
N LYS A 112 -12.69 2.85 -16.59
CA LYS A 112 -13.42 3.50 -17.69
C LYS A 112 -13.25 2.76 -19.02
N GLN A 113 -12.00 2.43 -19.36
CA GLN A 113 -11.66 1.76 -20.61
C GLN A 113 -12.18 0.32 -20.67
N HIS A 114 -11.97 -0.48 -19.61
CA HIS A 114 -12.21 -1.91 -19.63
C HIS A 114 -13.65 -2.29 -19.28
N MET A 115 -14.31 -1.51 -18.41
CA MET A 115 -15.74 -1.70 -18.10
C MET A 115 -16.66 -1.02 -19.10
N LYS A 116 -16.10 -0.27 -20.07
CA LYS A 116 -16.83 0.45 -21.13
C LYS A 116 -17.88 1.43 -20.59
N LEU A 117 -17.63 2.00 -19.41
CA LEU A 117 -18.48 3.01 -18.79
C LEU A 117 -18.23 4.35 -19.48
N LYS A 118 -19.08 4.69 -20.47
CA LYS A 118 -18.96 5.93 -21.25
C LYS A 118 -19.50 7.16 -20.52
N ASP A 119 -20.42 6.96 -19.59
CA ASP A 119 -21.02 8.01 -18.78
C ASP A 119 -20.18 8.26 -17.53
N ASP A 120 -19.72 9.50 -17.36
CA ASP A 120 -18.92 9.91 -16.21
C ASP A 120 -19.70 9.81 -14.89
N LYS A 121 -21.04 9.94 -14.92
CA LYS A 121 -21.87 9.73 -13.72
C LYS A 121 -21.85 8.26 -13.29
N ALA A 122 -22.09 7.35 -14.23
CA ALA A 122 -22.05 5.92 -13.97
C ALA A 122 -20.66 5.44 -13.51
N LEU A 123 -19.59 6.01 -14.09
CA LEU A 123 -18.23 5.76 -13.63
C LEU A 123 -18.01 6.27 -12.19
N GLY A 124 -18.45 7.48 -11.88
CA GLY A 124 -18.35 8.05 -10.53
C GLY A 124 -19.06 7.20 -9.48
N GLU A 125 -20.32 6.81 -9.74
CA GLU A 125 -21.11 5.95 -8.86
C GLU A 125 -20.48 4.57 -8.67
N TYR A 126 -19.96 3.98 -9.74
CA TYR A 126 -19.25 2.70 -9.67
C TYR A 126 -17.99 2.81 -8.80
N MET A 127 -17.15 3.80 -9.07
CA MET A 127 -15.92 4.01 -8.31
C MET A 127 -16.24 4.32 -6.84
N GLU A 128 -17.22 5.16 -6.54
CA GLU A 128 -17.59 5.49 -5.15
C GLU A 128 -17.99 4.25 -4.35
N ARG A 129 -18.71 3.30 -4.97
CA ARG A 129 -19.12 2.05 -4.33
C ARG A 129 -17.97 1.04 -4.21
N GLU A 130 -17.37 0.66 -5.34
CA GLU A 130 -16.43 -0.47 -5.40
C GLU A 130 -15.03 -0.10 -4.89
N PHE A 131 -14.56 1.13 -5.17
CA PHE A 131 -13.19 1.51 -4.83
C PHE A 131 -12.98 1.58 -3.33
N ASN A 132 -13.93 2.11 -2.57
CA ASN A 132 -13.77 2.28 -1.14
C ASN A 132 -13.63 0.93 -0.44
N GLU A 133 -14.51 -0.01 -0.75
CA GLU A 133 -14.48 -1.37 -0.20
C GLU A 133 -13.19 -2.12 -0.59
N LEU A 134 -12.81 -2.07 -1.87
CA LEU A 134 -11.60 -2.73 -2.32
C LEU A 134 -10.33 -2.08 -1.76
N PHE A 135 -10.26 -0.75 -1.67
CA PHE A 135 -9.10 -0.10 -1.06
C PHE A 135 -8.94 -0.53 0.39
N ASP A 136 -10.03 -0.57 1.16
CA ASP A 136 -10.01 -0.99 2.57
C ASP A 136 -9.60 -2.48 2.71
N HIS A 137 -10.01 -3.32 1.76
CA HIS A 137 -9.57 -4.72 1.72
C HIS A 137 -8.06 -4.88 1.50
N PHE A 138 -7.47 -4.04 0.65
CA PHE A 138 -6.03 -4.07 0.37
C PHE A 138 -5.21 -3.36 1.46
N ASP A 139 -5.72 -2.28 2.06
CA ASP A 139 -5.11 -1.56 3.16
C ASP A 139 -5.43 -2.25 4.50
N VAL A 140 -4.95 -3.49 4.66
CA VAL A 140 -5.21 -4.36 5.81
C VAL A 140 -4.88 -3.69 7.15
N LEU A 141 -3.91 -2.77 7.15
CA LEU A 141 -3.46 -2.05 8.35
C LEU A 141 -4.20 -0.72 8.58
N GLY A 142 -5.10 -0.31 7.67
CA GLY A 142 -5.83 0.96 7.75
C GLY A 142 -4.90 2.18 7.74
N SER A 143 -3.76 2.08 7.06
CA SER A 143 -2.72 3.10 7.03
C SER A 143 -3.09 4.31 6.15
N GLY A 144 -4.02 4.12 5.21
CA GLY A 144 -4.36 5.05 4.15
C GLY A 144 -3.45 4.95 2.92
N TRP A 145 -2.55 3.95 2.86
CA TRP A 145 -1.52 3.79 1.85
C TRP A 145 -1.48 2.37 1.29
N LEU A 146 -1.26 2.25 -0.01
CA LEU A 146 -0.96 0.98 -0.67
C LEU A 146 0.40 1.03 -1.33
N GLU A 147 1.15 -0.06 -1.25
CA GLU A 147 2.38 -0.23 -2.03
C GLU A 147 2.05 -0.25 -3.53
N VAL A 148 2.90 0.36 -4.36
CA VAL A 148 2.69 0.39 -5.83
C VAL A 148 2.49 -1.02 -6.39
N GLU A 149 3.19 -2.03 -5.86
CA GLU A 149 3.08 -3.43 -6.30
C GLU A 149 1.68 -4.05 -6.12
N GLN A 150 0.87 -3.48 -5.23
CA GLN A 150 -0.50 -3.93 -4.98
C GLN A 150 -1.51 -3.36 -6.00
N MET A 151 -1.17 -2.25 -6.66
CA MET A 151 -2.08 -1.54 -7.56
C MET A 151 -2.55 -2.38 -8.74
N GLY A 152 -1.68 -3.24 -9.30
CA GLY A 152 -2.07 -4.12 -10.40
C GLY A 152 -3.21 -5.08 -10.01
N ARG A 153 -3.16 -5.62 -8.79
CA ARG A 153 -4.24 -6.49 -8.24
C ARG A 153 -5.49 -5.69 -7.91
N LEU A 154 -5.35 -4.47 -7.39
CA LEU A 154 -6.48 -3.58 -7.13
C LEU A 154 -7.23 -3.25 -8.43
N ILE A 155 -6.52 -2.83 -9.48
CA ILE A 155 -7.10 -2.48 -10.79
C ILE A 155 -7.84 -3.67 -11.40
N LYS A 156 -7.24 -4.87 -11.37
CA LYS A 156 -7.88 -6.11 -11.83
C LYS A 156 -9.16 -6.44 -11.07
N SER A 157 -9.14 -6.22 -9.76
CA SER A 157 -10.31 -6.45 -8.90
C SER A 157 -11.42 -5.44 -9.18
N LEU A 158 -11.07 -4.17 -9.39
CA LEU A 158 -12.00 -3.11 -9.80
C LEU A 158 -12.62 -3.36 -11.18
N CYS A 159 -11.94 -4.07 -12.07
CA CYS A 159 -12.48 -4.46 -13.36
C CYS A 159 -13.21 -5.82 -13.32
N HIS A 160 -13.24 -6.49 -12.17
CA HIS A 160 -13.70 -7.87 -11.99
C HIS A 160 -13.06 -8.86 -12.98
N ASP A 161 -11.82 -8.62 -13.37
CA ASP A 161 -11.09 -9.43 -14.35
C ASP A 161 -9.62 -9.57 -13.93
N GLN A 162 -9.29 -10.75 -13.38
CA GLN A 162 -7.92 -11.07 -12.96
C GLN A 162 -6.99 -11.38 -14.15
N THR A 163 -7.57 -11.67 -15.32
CA THR A 163 -6.84 -11.96 -16.57
C THR A 163 -6.55 -10.69 -17.38
N LEU A 164 -7.03 -9.53 -16.92
CA LEU A 164 -6.85 -8.25 -17.57
C LEU A 164 -5.38 -7.96 -17.85
N ASN A 165 -5.08 -7.60 -19.10
CA ASN A 165 -3.77 -7.09 -19.48
C ASN A 165 -3.71 -5.59 -19.20
N ILE A 166 -2.85 -5.20 -18.26
CA ILE A 166 -2.64 -3.82 -17.80
C ILE A 166 -1.19 -3.35 -18.00
N GLN A 167 -0.40 -4.13 -18.75
CA GLN A 167 1.00 -3.84 -19.11
C GLN A 167 1.13 -3.49 -20.59
#